data_AF-A0A522VKA1-F1
#
_entry.id   AF-A0A522VKA1-F1
#
_cell.length_a   1.000
_cell.length_b   1.000
_cell.length_c   1.000
_cell.angle_alpha   90.00
_cell.angle_beta   90.00
_cell.angle_gamma   90.00
#
_symmetry.space_group_name_H-M   'P 1'
#
loop_
_entity.id
_entity.type
_entity.pdbx_description
1 polymer ?
#
loop_
_entity_poly.entity_id
_entity_poly.type
_entity_poly.pdbx_seq_one_letter_code
_entity_poly.pdbx_strand_id
1 'polypeptide(L)'
;EVGFEGQTRALAERLGVTQPLLYRYFPDKGSLIDRVYQEVYINRWNPAWGSLIGDRSRPLRERLTIFYHQFYNTYYTYEGVRIFLFAGLKGLDLNTRGLNDLMHRAVLPICGEIRHQANLPSPAEHPLLPQEIEVFWTMHSRFFYRSVRQYVYGMPMIDDLEKVIETHVGEFADEAPGIYRQLNGKA
;
A
#
# COMPACT_ATOMS: atom_id res chain seq x y z
N GLU A 1 16.56 13.08 1.96
CA GLU A 1 16.84 14.51 1.73
C GLU A 1 17.03 14.87 0.26
N VAL A 2 17.79 14.11 -0.55
CA VAL A 2 18.02 14.43 -1.99
C VAL A 2 17.31 13.51 -3.01
N GLY A 3 16.44 12.60 -2.56
CA GLY A 3 15.73 11.65 -3.45
C GLY A 3 16.67 10.74 -4.25
N PHE A 4 16.21 10.23 -5.39
CA PHE A 4 17.00 9.38 -6.31
C PHE A 4 18.10 10.14 -7.07
N GLU A 5 18.20 11.47 -6.92
CA GLU A 5 19.23 12.30 -7.54
C GLU A 5 20.53 12.35 -6.72
N GLY A 6 20.54 11.78 -5.52
CA GLY A 6 21.74 11.63 -4.71
C GLY A 6 22.90 11.01 -5.51
N GLN A 7 24.07 11.61 -5.38
CA GLN A 7 25.30 11.09 -5.97
C GLN A 7 25.80 9.91 -5.13
N THR A 8 26.18 8.80 -5.79
CA THR A 8 26.69 7.59 -5.10
C THR A 8 27.97 7.87 -4.31
N ARG A 9 28.74 8.90 -4.70
CA ARG A 9 29.88 9.41 -3.91
C ARG A 9 29.46 9.97 -2.55
N ALA A 10 28.48 10.87 -2.53
CA ALA A 10 27.94 11.43 -1.30
C ALA A 10 27.28 10.36 -0.41
N LEU A 11 26.67 9.34 -1.03
CA LEU A 11 26.16 8.18 -0.30
C LEU A 11 27.31 7.39 0.36
N ALA A 12 28.40 7.12 -0.37
CA ALA A 12 29.55 6.39 0.16
C ALA A 12 30.18 7.11 1.36
N GLU A 13 30.38 8.43 1.23
CA GLU A 13 30.92 9.29 2.29
C GLU A 13 30.04 9.23 3.55
N ARG A 14 28.71 9.33 3.40
CA ARG A 14 27.77 9.22 4.53
C ARG A 14 27.76 7.83 5.17
N LEU A 15 27.99 6.79 4.40
CA LEU A 15 28.07 5.40 4.88
C LEU A 15 29.45 5.04 5.44
N GLY A 16 30.45 5.94 5.37
CA GLY A 16 31.81 5.66 5.82
C GLY A 16 32.55 4.61 4.96
N VAL A 17 32.15 4.43 3.70
CA VAL A 17 32.72 3.46 2.77
C VAL A 17 33.28 4.15 1.52
N THR A 18 34.09 3.43 0.74
CA THR A 18 34.57 3.95 -0.54
C THR A 18 33.51 3.77 -1.64
N GLN A 19 33.44 4.70 -2.60
CA GLN A 19 32.52 4.58 -3.74
C GLN A 19 32.77 3.32 -4.58
N PRO A 20 34.02 2.87 -4.84
CA PRO A 20 34.26 1.59 -5.50
C PRO A 20 33.71 0.38 -4.73
N LEU A 21 33.70 0.42 -3.38
CA LEU A 21 33.08 -0.65 -2.58
C LEU A 21 31.57 -0.72 -2.81
N LEU A 22 30.88 0.42 -2.92
CA LEU A 22 29.46 0.41 -3.30
C LEU A 22 29.25 -0.25 -4.65
N TYR A 23 30.05 0.08 -5.66
CA TYR A 23 29.92 -0.50 -7.00
C TYR A 23 30.31 -1.98 -7.08
N ARG A 24 31.09 -2.49 -6.12
CA ARG A 24 31.35 -3.92 -5.97
C ARG A 24 30.10 -4.70 -5.57
N TYR A 25 29.20 -4.11 -4.79
CA TYR A 25 27.93 -4.73 -4.38
C TYR A 25 26.77 -4.36 -5.31
N PHE A 26 26.79 -3.18 -5.91
CA PHE A 26 25.75 -2.66 -6.79
C PHE A 26 26.39 -2.18 -8.10
N PRO A 27 26.41 -3.01 -9.15
CA PRO A 27 27.17 -2.74 -10.38
C PRO A 27 26.91 -1.36 -11.00
N ASP A 28 25.70 -0.84 -10.82
CA ASP A 28 25.27 0.47 -11.28
C ASP A 28 24.27 1.11 -10.29
N LYS A 29 23.92 2.38 -10.55
CA LYS A 29 22.98 3.14 -9.71
C LYS A 29 21.57 2.55 -9.74
N GLY A 30 21.13 1.98 -10.86
CA GLY A 30 19.85 1.28 -10.99
C GLY A 30 19.78 0.06 -10.07
N SER A 31 20.83 -0.77 -10.06
CA SER A 31 20.93 -1.93 -9.17
C SER A 31 20.85 -1.56 -7.67
N LEU A 32 21.45 -0.44 -7.27
CA LEU A 32 21.30 0.10 -5.91
C LEU A 32 19.86 0.55 -5.63
N ILE A 33 19.23 1.25 -6.58
CA ILE A 33 17.85 1.71 -6.47
C ILE A 33 16.88 0.54 -6.36
N ASP A 34 17.05 -0.50 -7.19
CA ASP A 34 16.26 -1.72 -7.14
C ASP A 34 16.44 -2.43 -5.79
N ARG A 35 17.65 -2.48 -5.23
CA ARG A 35 17.87 -3.05 -3.89
C ARG A 35 17.14 -2.27 -2.80
N VAL A 36 17.21 -0.93 -2.82
CA VAL A 36 16.47 -0.09 -1.87
C VAL A 36 14.97 -0.37 -1.98
N TYR A 37 14.45 -0.52 -3.19
CA TYR A 37 13.05 -0.87 -3.39
C TYR A 37 12.69 -2.24 -2.81
N GLN A 38 13.51 -3.27 -3.07
CA GLN A 38 13.30 -4.61 -2.52
C GLN A 38 13.17 -4.56 -0.98
N GLU A 39 14.06 -3.81 -0.32
CA GLU A 39 14.07 -3.68 1.15
C GLU A 39 12.93 -2.84 1.72
N VAL A 40 12.45 -1.85 0.97
CA VAL A 40 11.40 -0.93 1.45
C VAL A 40 10.00 -1.46 1.15
N TYR A 41 9.80 -2.18 0.03
CA TYR A 41 8.46 -2.59 -0.41
C TYR A 41 8.23 -4.11 -0.45
N ILE A 42 9.17 -4.86 -1.01
CA ILE A 42 8.94 -6.29 -1.27
C ILE A 42 9.16 -7.14 -0.03
N ASN A 43 10.30 -6.97 0.65
CA ASN A 43 10.69 -7.78 1.80
C ASN A 43 9.81 -7.56 3.04
N ARG A 44 8.97 -6.52 3.02
CA ARG A 44 8.10 -6.17 4.14
C ARG A 44 6.70 -6.76 4.03
N TRP A 45 6.36 -7.42 2.92
CA TRP A 45 5.06 -8.03 2.76
C TRP A 45 4.88 -9.18 3.76
N ASN A 46 3.87 -9.09 4.63
CA ASN A 46 3.60 -10.17 5.58
C ASN A 46 2.81 -11.29 4.87
N PRO A 47 3.35 -12.52 4.77
CA PRO A 47 2.66 -13.63 4.10
C PRO A 47 1.33 -14.00 4.79
N ALA A 48 1.16 -13.70 6.08
CA ALA A 48 -0.07 -13.98 6.82
C ALA A 48 -1.26 -13.08 6.38
N TRP A 49 -1.01 -11.96 5.69
CA TRP A 49 -2.09 -11.05 5.28
C TRP A 49 -3.07 -11.68 4.30
N GLY A 50 -2.60 -12.54 3.39
CA GLY A 50 -3.51 -13.24 2.47
C GLY A 50 -4.50 -14.13 3.21
N SER A 51 -4.00 -14.91 4.17
CA SER A 51 -4.83 -15.75 5.04
C SER A 51 -5.78 -14.94 5.92
N LEU A 52 -5.29 -13.83 6.49
CA LEU A 52 -6.11 -12.90 7.29
C LEU A 52 -7.25 -12.31 6.46
N ILE A 53 -6.96 -11.83 5.25
CA ILE A 53 -7.97 -11.26 4.35
C ILE A 53 -8.99 -12.32 3.98
N GLY A 54 -8.61 -13.57 3.74
CA GLY A 54 -9.54 -14.65 3.38
C GLY A 54 -10.30 -15.33 4.54
N ASP A 55 -9.98 -15.01 5.80
CA ASP A 55 -10.51 -15.74 6.98
C ASP A 55 -11.97 -15.37 7.32
N ARG A 56 -12.93 -15.99 6.62
CA ARG A 56 -14.36 -15.75 6.84
C ARG A 56 -14.90 -16.23 8.19
N SER A 57 -14.08 -16.84 9.06
CA SER A 57 -14.49 -17.08 10.45
C SER A 57 -14.60 -15.79 11.26
N ARG A 58 -14.00 -14.70 10.77
CA ARG A 58 -14.05 -13.35 11.35
C ARG A 58 -14.87 -12.38 10.50
N PRO A 59 -15.57 -11.41 11.11
CA PRO A 59 -16.22 -10.33 10.38
C PRO A 59 -15.22 -9.59 9.46
N LEU A 60 -15.67 -9.15 8.28
CA LEU A 60 -14.83 -8.41 7.32
C LEU A 60 -14.19 -7.18 7.96
N ARG A 61 -14.97 -6.42 8.75
CA ARG A 61 -14.49 -5.27 9.51
C ARG A 61 -13.26 -5.60 10.36
N GLU A 62 -13.31 -6.69 11.12
CA GLU A 62 -12.20 -7.11 11.97
C GLU A 62 -10.96 -7.43 11.14
N ARG A 63 -11.11 -8.26 10.10
CA ARG A 63 -10.00 -8.65 9.20
C ARG A 63 -9.31 -7.45 8.57
N LEU A 64 -10.09 -6.55 7.99
CA LEU A 64 -9.56 -5.37 7.31
C LEU A 64 -8.91 -4.41 8.29
N THR A 65 -9.46 -4.25 9.49
CA THR A 65 -8.88 -3.40 10.53
C THR A 65 -7.49 -3.92 10.92
N ILE A 66 -7.37 -5.21 11.23
CA ILE A 66 -6.07 -5.84 11.55
C ILE A 66 -5.09 -5.68 10.38
N PHE A 67 -5.53 -5.95 9.15
CA PHE A 67 -4.70 -5.77 7.96
C PHE A 67 -4.19 -4.33 7.83
N TYR A 68 -5.05 -3.33 7.97
CA TYR A 68 -4.68 -1.93 7.81
C TYR A 68 -3.79 -1.40 8.93
N HIS A 69 -3.96 -1.84 10.19
CA HIS A 69 -2.98 -1.53 11.24
C HIS A 69 -1.59 -2.03 10.88
N GLN A 70 -1.48 -3.26 10.40
CA GLN A 70 -0.19 -3.85 10.04
C GLN A 70 0.37 -3.20 8.76
N PHE A 71 -0.46 -2.99 7.74
CA PHE A 71 -0.08 -2.38 6.48
C PHE A 71 0.41 -0.94 6.67
N TYR A 72 -0.35 -0.12 7.41
CA TYR A 72 -0.01 1.28 7.67
C TYR A 72 1.34 1.39 8.36
N ASN A 73 1.54 0.65 9.47
CA ASN A 73 2.80 0.66 10.21
C ASN A 73 3.99 0.14 9.39
N THR A 74 3.74 -0.74 8.42
CA THR A 74 4.79 -1.35 7.59
C THR A 74 5.26 -0.42 6.47
N TYR A 75 4.31 0.21 5.76
CA TYR A 75 4.59 0.94 4.52
C TYR A 75 4.52 2.45 4.65
N TYR A 76 3.65 2.99 5.52
CA TYR A 76 3.48 4.43 5.69
C TYR A 76 4.43 4.97 6.76
N THR A 77 5.71 4.81 6.44
CA THR A 77 6.85 5.37 7.17
C THR A 77 7.34 6.65 6.47
N TYR A 78 8.15 7.44 7.17
CA TYR A 78 8.77 8.64 6.59
C TYR A 78 9.55 8.32 5.30
N GLU A 79 10.37 7.28 5.33
CA GLU A 79 11.16 6.82 4.19
C GLU A 79 10.26 6.24 3.10
N GLY A 80 9.32 5.36 3.47
CA GLY A 80 8.42 4.68 2.55
C GLY A 80 7.65 5.68 1.69
N VAL A 81 6.86 6.57 2.29
CA VAL A 81 6.03 7.53 1.56
C VAL A 81 6.85 8.39 0.59
N ARG A 82 8.03 8.86 1.04
CA ARG A 82 8.89 9.71 0.21
C ARG A 82 9.49 8.93 -0.95
N ILE A 83 9.98 7.71 -0.72
CA ILE A 83 10.50 6.85 -1.78
C ILE A 83 9.40 6.56 -2.81
N PHE A 84 8.17 6.28 -2.37
CA PHE A 84 7.04 5.99 -3.25
C PHE A 84 6.77 7.17 -4.20
N LEU A 85 6.68 8.38 -3.64
CA LEU A 85 6.44 9.60 -4.39
C LEU A 85 7.59 9.94 -5.35
N PHE A 86 8.84 9.85 -4.89
CA PHE A 86 10.00 10.09 -5.75
C PHE A 86 10.06 9.09 -6.91
N ALA A 87 9.72 7.82 -6.66
CA ALA A 87 9.66 6.81 -7.71
C ALA A 87 8.56 7.14 -8.73
N GLY A 88 7.38 7.53 -8.27
CA GLY A 88 6.26 7.92 -9.14
C GLY A 88 6.56 9.15 -10.00
N LEU A 89 7.10 10.22 -9.40
CA LEU A 89 7.46 11.45 -10.12
C LEU A 89 8.56 11.25 -11.16
N LYS A 90 9.43 10.25 -10.96
CA LYS A 90 10.49 9.91 -11.91
C LYS A 90 10.07 8.89 -12.97
N GLY A 91 8.83 8.39 -12.92
CA GLY A 91 8.37 7.33 -13.82
C GLY A 91 9.15 6.03 -13.65
N LEU A 92 9.70 5.79 -12.45
CA LEU A 92 10.40 4.53 -12.18
C LEU A 92 9.38 3.41 -12.06
N ASP A 93 9.68 2.29 -12.71
CA ASP A 93 8.87 1.07 -12.70
C ASP A 93 8.62 0.52 -11.28
N LEU A 94 9.42 0.95 -10.30
CA LEU A 94 9.23 0.65 -8.87
C LEU A 94 7.81 0.96 -8.37
N ASN A 95 7.26 2.11 -8.74
CA ASN A 95 5.93 2.51 -8.28
C ASN A 95 4.86 1.59 -8.88
N THR A 96 4.94 1.36 -10.19
CA THR A 96 4.03 0.48 -10.94
C THR A 96 4.09 -0.96 -10.43
N ARG A 97 5.29 -1.51 -10.20
CA ARG A 97 5.48 -2.84 -9.60
C ARG A 97 4.84 -2.95 -8.23
N GLY A 98 5.01 -1.94 -7.37
CA GLY A 98 4.46 -1.94 -6.01
C GLY A 98 2.94 -1.88 -6.00
N LEU A 99 2.36 -1.05 -6.86
CA LEU A 99 0.91 -0.96 -7.04
C LEU A 99 0.33 -2.26 -7.63
N ASN A 100 1.03 -2.90 -8.56
CA ASN A 100 0.60 -4.21 -9.09
C ASN A 100 0.66 -5.30 -8.02
N ASP A 101 1.70 -5.34 -7.19
CA ASP A 101 1.77 -6.27 -6.06
C ASP A 101 0.62 -6.03 -5.06
N LEU A 102 0.36 -4.76 -4.70
CA LEU A 102 -0.76 -4.40 -3.84
C LEU A 102 -2.10 -4.81 -4.47
N MET A 103 -2.27 -4.56 -5.77
CA MET A 103 -3.47 -4.91 -6.54
C MET A 103 -3.76 -6.41 -6.41
N HIS A 104 -2.79 -7.26 -6.72
CA HIS A 104 -3.00 -8.71 -6.74
C HIS A 104 -3.07 -9.33 -5.35
N ARG A 105 -2.28 -8.83 -4.39
CA ARG A 105 -2.16 -9.46 -3.07
C ARG A 105 -3.15 -8.96 -2.03
N ALA A 106 -3.73 -7.77 -2.22
CA ALA A 106 -4.72 -7.19 -1.31
C ALA A 106 -5.97 -6.66 -2.01
N VAL A 107 -5.85 -5.78 -3.01
CA VAL A 107 -7.02 -5.08 -3.57
C VAL A 107 -8.06 -6.06 -4.14
N LEU A 108 -7.63 -6.95 -5.05
CA LEU A 108 -8.54 -7.91 -5.68
C LEU A 108 -9.10 -8.93 -4.65
N PRO A 109 -8.31 -9.52 -3.74
CA PRO A 109 -8.84 -10.33 -2.64
C PRO A 109 -9.87 -9.60 -1.78
N ILE A 110 -9.59 -8.37 -1.34
CA ILE A 110 -10.50 -7.57 -0.51
C ILE A 110 -11.81 -7.29 -1.26
N CYS A 111 -11.74 -6.93 -2.54
CA CYS A 111 -12.93 -6.75 -3.37
C CYS A 111 -13.76 -8.03 -3.49
N GLY A 112 -13.10 -9.19 -3.62
CA GLY A 112 -13.78 -10.50 -3.60
C GLY A 112 -14.50 -10.77 -2.28
N GLU A 113 -13.90 -10.41 -1.15
CA GLU A 113 -14.52 -10.58 0.17
C GLU A 113 -15.68 -9.61 0.40
N ILE A 114 -15.61 -8.38 -0.13
CA ILE A 114 -16.74 -7.43 -0.12
C ILE A 114 -17.90 -8.00 -0.94
N ARG A 115 -17.64 -8.55 -2.12
CA ARG A 115 -18.68 -9.22 -2.93
C ARG A 115 -19.32 -10.39 -2.21
N HIS A 116 -18.53 -11.20 -1.52
CA HIS A 116 -19.06 -12.29 -0.71
C HIS A 116 -20.01 -11.75 0.38
N GLN A 117 -19.60 -10.72 1.12
CA GLN A 117 -20.48 -10.07 2.12
C GLN A 117 -21.74 -9.44 1.49
N ALA A 118 -21.64 -8.98 0.25
CA ALA A 118 -22.74 -8.41 -0.52
C ALA A 118 -23.68 -9.46 -1.16
N ASN A 119 -23.42 -10.77 -1.01
CA ASN A 119 -24.13 -11.84 -1.71
C ASN A 119 -24.12 -11.67 -3.25
N LEU A 120 -22.97 -11.27 -3.79
CA LEU A 120 -22.72 -11.13 -5.23
C LEU A 120 -21.84 -12.28 -5.75
N PRO A 121 -21.93 -12.61 -7.06
CA PRO A 121 -21.06 -13.60 -7.69
C PRO A 121 -19.58 -13.26 -7.47
N SER A 122 -18.77 -14.29 -7.25
CA SER A 122 -17.34 -14.12 -7.02
C SER A 122 -16.64 -13.49 -8.24
N PRO A 123 -15.46 -12.87 -8.06
CA PRO A 123 -14.64 -12.39 -9.18
C PRO A 123 -14.28 -13.46 -10.22
N ALA A 124 -14.30 -14.74 -9.83
CA ALA A 124 -14.05 -15.88 -10.72
C ALA A 124 -15.26 -16.20 -11.62
N GLU A 125 -16.47 -15.96 -11.13
CA GLU A 125 -17.69 -16.12 -11.92
C GLU A 125 -17.91 -14.91 -12.82
N HIS A 126 -17.86 -13.71 -12.24
CA HIS A 126 -18.10 -12.45 -12.93
C HIS A 126 -16.92 -11.50 -12.61
N PRO A 127 -16.22 -10.92 -13.60
CA PRO A 127 -15.13 -9.98 -13.32
C PRO A 127 -15.54 -8.81 -12.42
N LEU A 128 -14.59 -8.28 -11.63
CA LEU A 128 -14.79 -7.05 -10.86
C LEU A 128 -15.06 -5.86 -11.81
N LEU A 129 -16.02 -5.03 -11.45
CA LEU A 129 -16.26 -3.77 -12.12
C LEU A 129 -15.15 -2.78 -11.74
N PRO A 130 -14.68 -1.92 -12.67
CA PRO A 130 -13.74 -0.86 -12.33
C PRO A 130 -14.21 -0.01 -11.14
N GLN A 131 -15.51 0.27 -11.06
CA GLN A 131 -16.11 1.05 -9.99
C GLN A 131 -16.03 0.36 -8.62
N GLU A 132 -16.08 -0.99 -8.57
CA GLU A 132 -15.89 -1.72 -7.31
C GLU A 132 -14.44 -1.54 -6.82
N ILE A 133 -13.47 -1.60 -7.73
CA ILE A 133 -12.05 -1.38 -7.40
C ILE A 133 -11.81 0.07 -6.95
N GLU A 134 -12.46 1.06 -7.58
CA GLU A 134 -12.35 2.47 -7.18
C GLU A 134 -12.90 2.77 -5.77
N VAL A 135 -13.89 2.00 -5.30
CA VAL A 135 -14.38 2.12 -3.91
C VAL A 135 -13.27 1.77 -2.92
N PHE A 136 -12.46 0.75 -3.21
CA PHE A 136 -11.26 0.46 -2.43
C PHE A 136 -10.25 1.61 -2.50
N TRP A 137 -9.94 2.11 -3.69
CA TRP A 137 -8.94 3.18 -3.86
C TRP A 137 -9.33 4.47 -3.14
N THR A 138 -10.63 4.79 -3.12
CA THR A 138 -11.16 5.94 -2.37
C THR A 138 -10.83 5.82 -0.88
N MET A 139 -11.05 4.65 -0.27
CA MET A 139 -10.68 4.41 1.13
C MET A 139 -9.15 4.41 1.31
N HIS A 140 -8.40 3.69 0.48
CA HIS A 140 -6.95 3.57 0.60
C HIS A 140 -6.25 4.95 0.50
N SER A 141 -6.75 5.83 -0.38
CA SER A 141 -6.22 7.17 -0.60
C SER A 141 -6.25 8.05 0.66
N ARG A 142 -7.20 7.83 1.57
CA ARG A 142 -7.31 8.58 2.84
C ARG A 142 -6.06 8.38 3.70
N PHE A 143 -5.58 7.14 3.81
CA PHE A 143 -4.40 6.80 4.59
C PHE A 143 -3.11 7.24 3.92
N PHE A 144 -3.02 7.09 2.59
CA PHE A 144 -1.86 7.60 1.85
C PHE A 144 -1.77 9.12 1.99
N TYR A 145 -2.86 9.85 1.78
CA TYR A 145 -2.89 11.31 1.90
C TYR A 145 -2.59 11.78 3.33
N ARG A 146 -3.10 11.09 4.36
CA ARG A 146 -2.69 11.33 5.75
C ARG A 146 -1.16 11.27 5.90
N SER A 147 -0.56 10.25 5.34
CA SER A 147 0.89 10.01 5.43
C SER A 147 1.70 11.03 4.61
N VAL A 148 1.16 11.52 3.50
CA VAL A 148 1.72 12.66 2.74
C VAL A 148 1.70 13.93 3.59
N ARG A 149 0.55 14.27 4.21
CA ARG A 149 0.46 15.44 5.10
C ARG A 149 1.50 15.39 6.21
N GLN A 150 1.66 14.21 6.83
CA GLN A 150 2.62 14.00 7.90
C GLN A 150 4.07 14.11 7.42
N TYR A 151 4.48 13.32 6.41
CA TYR A 151 5.89 13.11 6.08
C TYR A 151 6.44 13.95 4.92
N VAL A 152 5.55 14.58 4.16
CA VAL A 152 5.92 15.43 3.02
C VAL A 152 5.63 16.89 3.32
N TYR A 153 4.43 17.19 3.83
CA TYR A 153 4.03 18.57 4.13
C TYR A 153 4.42 19.02 5.54
N GLY A 154 4.84 18.10 6.41
CA GLY A 154 5.24 18.43 7.78
C GLY A 154 4.09 18.92 8.64
N MET A 155 2.84 18.55 8.30
CA MET A 155 1.68 18.93 9.08
C MET A 155 1.64 18.15 10.40
N PRO A 156 1.31 18.79 11.53
CA PRO A 156 1.17 18.10 12.80
C PRO A 156 -0.03 17.14 12.74
N MET A 157 0.19 15.88 13.11
CA MET A 157 -0.87 14.89 13.26
C MET A 157 -1.30 14.88 14.73
N ILE A 158 -2.51 15.36 15.00
CA ILE A 158 -3.13 15.40 16.35
C ILE A 158 -4.16 14.29 16.54
N ASP A 159 -4.36 13.47 15.52
CA ASP A 159 -5.31 12.37 15.48
C ASP A 159 -4.69 11.07 16.03
N ASP A 160 -5.54 10.28 16.66
CA ASP A 160 -5.21 8.93 17.12
C ASP A 160 -5.24 7.98 15.91
N LEU A 161 -4.07 7.53 15.47
CA LEU A 161 -3.95 6.67 14.29
C LEU A 161 -4.79 5.40 14.41
N GLU A 162 -4.87 4.80 15.60
CA GLU A 162 -5.63 3.57 15.76
C GLU A 162 -7.11 3.82 15.51
N LYS A 163 -7.67 4.87 16.11
CA LYS A 163 -9.06 5.27 15.90
C LYS A 163 -9.34 5.70 14.46
N VAL A 164 -8.39 6.34 13.80
CA VAL A 164 -8.53 6.73 12.39
C VAL A 164 -8.63 5.51 11.49
N ILE A 165 -7.80 4.48 11.74
CA ILE A 165 -7.87 3.21 11.03
C ILE A 165 -9.20 2.52 11.31
N GLU A 166 -9.56 2.32 12.57
CA GLU A 166 -10.82 1.66 12.97
C GLU A 166 -12.05 2.34 12.36
N THR A 167 -12.05 3.68 12.33
CA THR A 167 -13.16 4.48 11.81
C THR A 167 -13.29 4.30 10.30
N HIS A 168 -12.25 4.62 9.53
CA HIS A 168 -12.34 4.62 8.07
C HIS A 168 -12.37 3.21 7.46
N VAL A 169 -11.71 2.24 8.08
CA VAL A 169 -11.83 0.84 7.67
C VAL A 169 -13.19 0.29 8.06
N GLY A 170 -13.72 0.68 9.22
CA GLY A 170 -15.08 0.33 9.65
C GLY A 170 -16.14 0.83 8.69
N GLU A 171 -16.15 2.14 8.40
CA GLU A 171 -17.02 2.77 7.39
C GLU A 171 -16.98 2.01 6.07
N PHE A 172 -15.77 1.74 5.57
CA PHE A 172 -15.59 1.01 4.31
C PHE A 172 -16.15 -0.42 4.37
N ALA A 173 -15.85 -1.19 5.42
CA ALA A 173 -16.31 -2.56 5.56
C ALA A 173 -17.84 -2.66 5.69
N ASP A 174 -18.47 -1.64 6.27
CA ASP A 174 -19.91 -1.58 6.49
C ASP A 174 -20.66 -1.08 5.23
N GLU A 175 -20.13 -0.06 4.54
CA GLU A 175 -20.80 0.59 3.39
C GLU A 175 -20.50 -0.06 2.03
N ALA A 176 -19.29 -0.57 1.81
CA ALA A 176 -18.87 -1.09 0.51
C ALA A 176 -19.80 -2.20 -0.04
N PRO A 177 -20.31 -3.16 0.76
CA PRO A 177 -21.25 -4.16 0.26
C PRO A 177 -22.54 -3.55 -0.31
N GLY A 178 -23.05 -2.45 0.28
CA GLY A 178 -24.21 -1.73 -0.23
C GLY A 178 -23.93 -1.05 -1.57
N ILE A 179 -22.77 -0.39 -1.67
CA ILE A 179 -22.31 0.24 -2.91
C ILE A 179 -22.14 -0.81 -4.02
N TYR A 180 -21.55 -1.96 -3.72
CA TYR A 180 -21.35 -3.04 -4.68
C TYR A 180 -22.68 -3.60 -5.18
N ARG A 181 -23.68 -3.76 -4.30
CA ARG A 181 -25.03 -4.17 -4.69
C ARG A 181 -25.63 -3.16 -5.68
N GLN A 182 -25.57 -1.87 -5.36
CA GLN A 182 -26.07 -0.80 -6.22
C GLN A 182 -25.39 -0.81 -7.60
N LEU A 183 -24.05 -0.93 -7.65
CA LEU A 183 -23.27 -1.00 -8.89
C LEU A 183 -23.65 -2.22 -9.75
N ASN A 184 -24.03 -3.33 -9.12
CA ASN A 184 -24.47 -4.55 -9.77
C ASN A 184 -26.00 -4.60 -10.00
N GLY A 185 -26.72 -3.48 -9.81
CA GLY A 185 -28.16 -3.39 -10.06
C GLY A 185 -29.05 -4.15 -9.07
N LYS A 186 -28.51 -4.53 -7.90
CA LYS A 186 -29.27 -5.10 -6.78
C LYS A 186 -29.49 -3.98 -5.76
N ALA A 187 -30.73 -3.54 -5.52
CA ALA A 187 -31.03 -2.62 -4.42
C ALA A 187 -31.08 -3.40 -3.09
#